data_AF-A0A355Q2B9-F1
#
_entry.id   AF-A0A355Q2B9-F1
#
_cell.length_a   1.000
_cell.length_b   1.000
_cell.length_c   1.000
_cell.angle_alpha   90.00
_cell.angle_beta   90.00
_cell.angle_gamma   90.00
#
_symmetry.space_group_name_H-M   'P 1'
#
loop_
_entity.id
_entity.type
_entity.pdbx_description
1 polymer ?
#
loop_
_entity_poly.entity_id
_entity_poly.type
_entity_poly.pdbx_seq_one_letter_code
_entity_poly.pdbx_strand_id
1 'polypeptide(L)'
;PFRKQHSDLDVPLPENLDDDSYLRILRANLPELLERTEPDLVIYNAGVDPFKDDPLGKLNLTWEGLQARDQYVLECCLNVGVPVGCVIGGGYSKDHEELAWRHSLVHRAAAKIYQDRFSITPFRSSPAVA
;
A
#
# COMPACT_ATOMS: atom_id res chain seq x y z
N PRO A 1 19.52 -2.71 -11.54
CA PRO A 1 18.68 -2.95 -10.34
C PRO A 1 19.46 -3.32 -9.05
N PHE A 2 20.68 -3.89 -9.14
CA PHE A 2 21.42 -4.42 -7.98
C PHE A 2 22.04 -3.37 -7.04
N ARG A 3 21.95 -2.07 -7.37
CA ARG A 3 22.44 -1.01 -6.49
C ARG A 3 21.27 -0.42 -5.72
N LYS A 4 21.27 -0.68 -4.40
CA LYS A 4 20.33 -0.05 -3.47
C LYS A 4 20.43 1.47 -3.61
N GLN A 5 19.29 2.13 -3.73
CA GLN A 5 19.24 3.59 -3.71
C GLN A 5 19.47 4.12 -2.30
N HIS A 6 19.91 5.36 -2.19
CA HIS A 6 20.01 6.02 -0.90
C HIS A 6 18.61 6.43 -0.44
N SER A 7 18.24 6.02 0.77
CA SER A 7 16.96 6.33 1.41
C SER A 7 17.22 6.98 2.77
N ASP A 8 16.36 7.91 3.17
CA ASP A 8 16.47 8.60 4.47
C ASP A 8 16.02 7.70 5.64
N LEU A 9 15.17 6.72 5.36
CA LEU A 9 14.74 5.70 6.32
C LEU A 9 14.70 4.33 5.66
N ASP A 10 15.38 3.37 6.30
CA ASP A 10 15.37 1.96 5.94
C ASP A 10 14.87 1.14 7.12
N VAL A 11 13.83 0.33 6.92
CA VAL A 11 13.30 -0.59 7.93
C VAL A 11 13.71 -2.01 7.54
N PRO A 12 14.70 -2.62 8.20
CA PRO A 12 15.12 -3.98 7.90
C PRO A 12 14.04 -4.98 8.33
N LEU A 13 13.72 -5.92 7.45
CA LEU A 13 12.76 -6.99 7.72
C LEU A 13 13.51 -8.34 7.68
N PRO A 14 13.29 -9.24 8.65
CA PRO A 14 13.88 -10.57 8.60
C PRO A 14 13.27 -11.38 7.46
N GLU A 15 14.05 -12.33 6.93
CA GLU A 15 13.54 -13.27 5.92
C GLU A 15 12.38 -14.10 6.49
N ASN A 16 11.43 -14.46 5.62
CA ASN A 16 10.22 -15.22 5.92
C ASN A 16 9.27 -14.55 6.94
N LEU A 17 9.36 -13.22 7.12
CA LEU A 17 8.44 -12.47 7.98
C LEU A 17 6.98 -12.73 7.57
N ASP A 18 6.15 -13.05 8.55
CA ASP A 18 4.72 -13.29 8.39
C ASP A 18 3.90 -12.00 8.35
N ASP A 19 2.61 -12.15 8.04
CA ASP A 19 1.65 -11.05 7.92
C ASP A 19 1.57 -10.20 9.19
N ASP A 20 1.39 -10.84 10.36
CA ASP A 20 1.19 -10.15 11.62
C ASP A 20 2.42 -9.35 12.03
N SER A 21 3.61 -9.91 11.85
CA SER A 21 4.86 -9.25 12.21
C SER A 21 5.20 -8.15 11.21
N TYR A 22 4.91 -8.33 9.92
CA TYR A 22 5.02 -7.27 8.92
C TYR A 22 4.11 -6.09 9.27
N LEU A 23 2.82 -6.35 9.53
CA LEU A 23 1.87 -5.30 9.87
C LEU A 23 2.20 -4.62 11.20
N ARG A 24 2.74 -5.35 12.18
CA ARG A 24 3.21 -4.77 13.45
C ARG A 24 4.35 -3.77 13.21
N ILE A 25 5.33 -4.13 12.40
CA ILE A 25 6.45 -3.24 12.05
C ILE A 25 5.92 -2.03 11.26
N LEU A 26 5.06 -2.24 10.27
CA LEU A 26 4.47 -1.16 9.49
C LEU A 26 3.70 -0.17 10.37
N ARG A 27 2.88 -0.67 11.31
CA ARG A 27 2.11 0.14 12.27
C ARG A 27 2.98 0.95 13.22
N ALA A 28 4.18 0.45 13.54
CA ALA A 28 5.12 1.17 14.40
C ALA A 28 5.87 2.28 13.67
N ASN A 29 6.09 2.16 12.36
CA ASN A 29 6.99 3.06 11.62
C ASN A 29 6.25 4.08 10.74
N LEU A 30 5.16 3.70 10.07
CA LEU A 30 4.52 4.59 9.09
C LEU A 30 3.90 5.84 9.73
N PRO A 31 3.14 5.76 10.84
CA PRO A 31 2.58 6.96 11.48
C PRO A 31 3.67 7.94 11.93
N GLU A 32 4.74 7.43 12.56
CA GLU A 32 5.87 8.26 13.00
C GLU A 32 6.56 8.94 11.81
N LEU A 33 6.73 8.23 10.68
CA LEU A 33 7.31 8.80 9.48
C LEU A 33 6.45 9.95 8.93
N LEU A 34 5.13 9.75 8.83
CA LEU A 34 4.20 10.78 8.33
C LEU A 34 4.19 12.01 9.24
N GLU A 35 4.20 11.80 10.56
CA GLU A 35 4.27 12.90 11.54
C GLU A 35 5.60 13.67 11.44
N ARG A 36 6.73 12.97 11.31
CA ARG A 36 8.05 13.62 11.25
C ARG A 36 8.30 14.36 9.94
N THR A 37 7.75 13.86 8.84
CA THR A 37 8.04 14.39 7.49
C THR A 37 7.00 15.36 6.98
N GLU A 38 5.79 15.37 7.56
CA GLU A 38 4.66 16.22 7.17
C GLU A 38 4.51 16.37 5.65
N PRO A 39 4.41 15.26 4.89
CA PRO A 39 4.48 15.32 3.44
C PRO A 39 3.20 15.90 2.83
N ASP A 40 3.33 16.75 1.81
CA ASP A 40 2.20 17.25 1.02
C ASP A 40 1.58 16.17 0.12
N LEU A 41 2.34 15.12 -0.21
CA LEU A 41 1.93 14.02 -1.09
C LEU A 41 2.74 12.75 -0.78
N VAL A 42 2.08 11.60 -0.79
CA VAL A 42 2.74 10.29 -0.73
C VAL A 42 2.61 9.58 -2.07
N ILE A 43 3.73 9.06 -2.60
CA ILE A 43 3.74 8.09 -3.70
C ILE A 43 4.04 6.71 -3.11
N TYR A 44 3.02 5.85 -3.07
CA TYR A 44 3.13 4.50 -2.54
C TYR A 44 3.47 3.50 -3.65
N ASN A 45 4.66 2.90 -3.56
CA ASN A 45 5.11 1.84 -4.45
C ASN A 45 4.65 0.46 -3.93
N ALA A 46 3.52 -0.02 -4.45
CA ALA A 46 2.86 -1.26 -4.03
C ALA A 46 3.44 -2.48 -4.76
N GLY A 47 4.67 -2.86 -4.42
CA GLY A 47 5.28 -4.12 -4.85
C GLY A 47 4.56 -5.35 -4.24
N VAL A 48 4.50 -6.44 -4.98
CA VAL A 48 3.85 -7.71 -4.59
C VAL A 48 4.86 -8.85 -4.46
N ASP A 49 6.15 -8.54 -4.55
CA ASP A 49 7.26 -9.43 -4.26
C ASP A 49 7.43 -9.81 -2.78
N PRO A 50 6.76 -9.21 -1.76
CA PRO A 50 6.70 -9.80 -0.43
C PRO A 50 5.86 -11.09 -0.34
N PHE A 51 5.12 -11.44 -1.39
CA PHE A 51 4.29 -12.64 -1.41
C PHE A 51 5.15 -13.90 -1.21
N LYS A 52 4.65 -14.82 -0.39
CA LYS A 52 5.36 -16.04 0.02
C LYS A 52 5.92 -16.91 -1.12
N ASP A 53 5.27 -16.90 -2.28
CA ASP A 53 5.66 -17.71 -3.44
C ASP A 53 6.33 -16.88 -4.55
N ASP A 54 6.73 -15.63 -4.26
CA ASP A 54 7.47 -14.81 -5.21
C ASP A 54 8.92 -15.32 -5.37
N PRO A 55 9.44 -15.50 -6.60
CA PRO A 55 10.75 -16.11 -6.82
C PRO A 55 11.94 -15.21 -6.45
N LEU A 56 11.74 -13.89 -6.31
CA LEU A 56 12.80 -12.96 -5.88
C LEU A 56 12.53 -12.41 -4.47
N GLY A 57 11.27 -12.43 -4.04
CA GLY A 57 10.85 -12.14 -2.68
C GLY A 57 11.54 -12.97 -1.61
N LYS A 58 11.64 -12.41 -0.41
CA LYS A 58 12.19 -13.10 0.77
C LYS A 58 11.27 -13.06 1.99
N LEU A 59 10.03 -12.63 1.80
CA LEU A 59 9.04 -12.52 2.86
C LEU A 59 7.97 -13.58 2.67
N ASN A 60 7.13 -13.78 3.68
CA ASN A 60 6.13 -14.84 3.68
C ASN A 60 4.71 -14.26 3.77
N LEU A 61 4.44 -13.19 3.01
CA LEU A 61 3.12 -12.56 3.05
C LEU A 61 2.09 -13.37 2.27
N THR A 62 0.90 -13.48 2.84
CA THR A 62 -0.27 -14.06 2.18
C THR A 62 -0.98 -13.02 1.29
N TRP A 63 -2.03 -13.45 0.60
CA TRP A 63 -2.93 -12.57 -0.12
C TRP A 63 -3.59 -11.56 0.82
N GLU A 64 -4.05 -12.06 1.97
CA GLU A 64 -4.67 -11.30 3.04
C GLU A 64 -3.66 -10.31 3.65
N GLY A 65 -2.40 -10.72 3.83
CA GLY A 65 -1.32 -9.87 4.31
C GLY A 65 -1.01 -8.71 3.37
N LEU A 66 -0.88 -8.97 2.07
CA LEU A 66 -0.68 -7.92 1.06
C LEU A 66 -1.87 -6.95 1.01
N GLN A 67 -3.10 -7.48 1.02
CA GLN A 67 -4.30 -6.65 1.04
C GLN A 67 -4.37 -5.78 2.31
N ALA A 68 -4.08 -6.36 3.48
CA ALA A 68 -4.08 -5.65 4.75
C ALA A 68 -3.00 -4.56 4.79
N ARG A 69 -1.82 -4.83 4.22
CA ARG A 69 -0.76 -3.82 4.07
C ARG A 69 -1.25 -2.64 3.23
N ASP A 70 -1.77 -2.91 2.04
CA ASP A 70 -2.19 -1.85 1.12
C ASP A 70 -3.32 -1.02 1.72
N GLN A 71 -4.31 -1.68 2.34
CA GLN A 71 -5.38 -0.98 3.05
C GLN A 71 -4.83 -0.09 4.18
N TYR A 72 -3.92 -0.62 5.02
CA TYR A 72 -3.37 0.13 6.14
C TYR A 72 -2.56 1.35 5.69
N VAL A 73 -1.71 1.23 4.66
CA VAL A 73 -0.92 2.36 4.14
C VAL A 73 -1.84 3.49 3.68
N LEU A 74 -2.87 3.15 2.89
CA LEU A 74 -3.81 4.13 2.36
C LEU A 74 -4.63 4.80 3.46
N GLU A 75 -5.16 4.02 4.41
CA GLU A 75 -5.87 4.54 5.56
C GLU A 75 -5.00 5.46 6.40
N CYS A 76 -3.74 5.11 6.63
CA CYS A 76 -2.81 5.90 7.42
C CYS A 76 -2.58 7.29 6.80
N CYS A 77 -2.31 7.36 5.48
CA CYS A 77 -2.16 8.63 4.77
C CYS A 77 -3.43 9.47 4.81
N LEU A 78 -4.58 8.85 4.51
CA LEU A 78 -5.87 9.55 4.48
C LEU A 78 -6.33 10.02 5.87
N ASN A 79 -5.98 9.31 6.94
CA ASN A 79 -6.33 9.70 8.31
C ASN A 79 -5.63 10.98 8.76
N VAL A 80 -4.44 11.26 8.22
CA VAL A 80 -3.72 12.52 8.46
C VAL A 80 -3.97 13.57 7.38
N GLY A 81 -4.91 13.31 6.46
CA GLY A 81 -5.31 14.25 5.41
C GLY A 81 -4.31 14.38 4.25
N VAL A 82 -3.34 13.46 4.14
CA VAL A 82 -2.32 13.52 3.09
C VAL A 82 -2.79 12.74 1.85
N PRO A 83 -2.80 13.35 0.66
CA PRO A 83 -3.14 12.65 -0.58
C PRO A 83 -2.09 11.58 -0.89
N VAL A 84 -2.55 10.45 -1.43
CA VAL A 84 -1.69 9.31 -1.77
C VAL A 84 -1.95 8.83 -3.20
N GLY A 85 -0.88 8.75 -4.00
CA GLY A 85 -0.86 8.14 -5.32
C GLY A 85 -0.21 6.75 -5.27
N CYS A 86 -0.85 5.75 -5.87
CA CYS A 86 -0.32 4.39 -5.91
C CYS A 86 0.35 4.09 -7.25
N VAL A 87 1.52 3.45 -7.21
CA VAL A 87 2.15 2.82 -8.36
C VAL A 87 2.40 1.35 -8.07
N ILE A 88 2.31 0.51 -9.10
CA ILE A 88 2.71 -0.90 -8.97
C ILE A 88 4.24 -1.01 -8.89
N GLY A 89 4.72 -1.98 -8.11
CA GLY A 89 6.15 -2.24 -7.90
C GLY A 89 6.63 -3.56 -8.49
N GLY A 90 7.59 -4.19 -7.80
CA GLY A 90 8.08 -5.52 -8.11
C GLY A 90 7.03 -6.62 -7.92
N GLY A 91 7.30 -7.80 -8.45
CA GLY A 91 6.40 -8.94 -8.52
C GLY A 91 6.82 -9.81 -9.70
N TYR A 92 7.23 -11.04 -9.43
CA TYR A 92 8.09 -11.78 -10.37
C TYR A 92 7.60 -13.19 -10.69
N SER A 93 6.34 -13.49 -10.38
CA SER A 93 5.72 -14.75 -10.82
C SER A 93 5.66 -14.85 -12.34
N LYS A 94 5.82 -16.08 -12.82
CA LYS A 94 5.67 -16.43 -14.24
C LYS A 94 4.21 -16.62 -14.64
N ASP A 95 3.32 -16.75 -13.66
CA ASP A 95 1.88 -16.76 -13.89
C ASP A 95 1.38 -15.32 -13.95
N HIS A 96 1.08 -14.85 -15.16
CA HIS A 96 0.66 -13.48 -15.38
C HIS A 96 -0.74 -13.17 -14.85
N GLU A 97 -1.64 -14.17 -14.79
CA GLU A 97 -2.99 -13.95 -14.25
C GLU A 97 -2.91 -13.78 -12.74
N GLU A 98 -2.16 -14.64 -12.07
CA GLU A 98 -1.87 -14.56 -10.65
C GLU A 98 -1.12 -13.27 -10.28
N LEU A 99 -0.11 -12.89 -11.07
CA LEU A 99 0.63 -11.65 -10.88
C LEU A 99 -0.26 -10.40 -11.08
N ALA A 100 -1.09 -10.39 -12.13
CA ALA A 100 -2.04 -9.30 -12.36
C ALA A 100 -3.06 -9.21 -11.22
N TRP A 101 -3.52 -10.35 -10.70
CA TRP A 101 -4.41 -10.39 -9.54
C TRP A 101 -3.73 -9.81 -8.29
N ARG A 102 -2.45 -10.15 -8.03
CA ARG A 102 -1.67 -9.53 -6.94
C ARG A 102 -1.57 -8.02 -7.09
N HIS A 103 -1.20 -7.52 -8.26
CA HIS A 103 -1.12 -6.08 -8.47
C HIS A 103 -2.49 -5.39 -8.40
N SER A 104 -3.59 -6.10 -8.64
CA SER A 104 -4.94 -5.56 -8.47
C SER A 104 -5.28 -5.22 -7.01
N LEU A 105 -4.59 -5.82 -6.02
CA LEU A 105 -4.92 -5.65 -4.60
C LEU A 105 -4.90 -4.18 -4.15
N VAL A 106 -3.91 -3.39 -4.58
CA VAL A 106 -3.82 -1.97 -4.23
C VAL A 106 -5.00 -1.18 -4.80
N HIS A 107 -5.43 -1.50 -6.03
CA HIS A 107 -6.60 -0.88 -6.65
C HIS A 107 -7.89 -1.26 -5.92
N ARG A 108 -8.01 -2.52 -5.49
CA ARG A 108 -9.15 -3.01 -4.72
C ARG A 108 -9.22 -2.38 -3.34
N ALA A 109 -8.09 -2.22 -2.66
CA ALA A 109 -7.98 -1.52 -1.38
C ALA A 109 -8.41 -0.05 -1.53
N ALA A 110 -7.88 0.65 -2.54
CA ALA A 110 -8.26 2.03 -2.82
C ALA A 110 -9.76 2.18 -3.14
N ALA A 111 -10.31 1.29 -3.98
CA ALA A 111 -11.73 1.29 -4.32
C ALA A 111 -12.62 1.04 -3.10
N LYS A 112 -12.23 0.08 -2.24
CA LYS A 112 -12.94 -0.21 -0.99
C LYS A 112 -12.93 1.01 -0.05
N ILE A 113 -11.77 1.59 0.19
CA ILE A 113 -11.64 2.76 1.08
C ILE A 113 -12.45 3.94 0.52
N TYR A 114 -12.39 4.16 -0.79
CA TYR A 114 -13.18 5.20 -1.42
C TYR A 114 -14.68 4.97 -1.22
N GLN A 115 -15.14 3.74 -1.41
CA GLN A 115 -16.53 3.37 -1.16
C GLN A 115 -16.92 3.60 0.30
N ASP A 116 -16.12 3.10 1.24
CA ASP A 116 -16.40 3.21 2.68
C ASP A 116 -16.41 4.66 3.18
N ARG A 117 -15.55 5.53 2.64
CA ARG A 117 -15.42 6.93 3.10
C ARG A 117 -16.35 7.90 2.38
N PHE A 118 -16.65 7.67 1.11
CA PHE A 118 -17.32 8.66 0.26
C PHE A 118 -18.69 8.21 -0.27
N SER A 119 -19.14 6.99 0.00
CA SER A 119 -20.47 6.50 -0.44
C SER A 119 -21.62 6.89 0.50
N ILE A 120 -21.41 7.82 1.42
CA ILE A 120 -22.49 8.56 2.10
C ILE A 120 -22.28 10.07 1.93
N THR A 121 -22.34 10.54 0.68
CA THR A 121 -22.76 11.93 0.41
C THR A 121 -23.46 11.96 -0.94
N PRO A 122 -24.76 12.31 -1.02
CA PRO A 122 -25.40 12.46 -2.32
C PRO A 122 -24.68 13.59 -3.06
N PHE A 123 -24.34 13.33 -4.32
CA PHE A 123 -23.90 14.32 -5.29
C PHE A 123 -24.85 15.51 -5.22
N ARG A 124 -24.43 16.61 -4.57
CA ARG A 124 -25.17 17.87 -4.64
C ARG A 124 -25.04 18.35 -6.08
N SER A 125 -26.12 18.21 -6.85
CA SER A 125 -26.26 18.93 -8.10
C SER A 125 -26.07 20.41 -7.80
N SER A 126 -25.10 21.03 -8.46
CA SER A 126 -24.95 22.49 -8.44
C SER A 126 -26.28 23.11 -8.90
N PRO A 127 -26.80 24.16 -8.24
CA PRO A 127 -27.96 24.85 -8.76
C PRO A 127 -27.59 25.41 -10.14
N ALA A 128 -28.44 25.11 -11.13
CA ALA A 128 -28.35 25.72 -12.44
C ALA A 128 -28.30 27.25 -12.25
N VAL A 129 -27.24 27.86 -12.78
CA VAL A 129 -27.15 29.31 -12.86
C VAL A 129 -28.28 29.76 -13.79
N ALA A 130 -29.22 30.52 -13.23
CA ALA A 130 -30.32 31.16 -13.95
C ALA A 130 -29.85 32.41 -14.68
#